data_AF-A0A651ET34-F1
#
_entry.id   AF-A0A651ET34-F1
#
_cell.length_a   1.000
_cell.length_b   1.000
_cell.length_c   1.000
_cell.angle_alpha   90.00
_cell.angle_beta   90.00
_cell.angle_gamma   90.00
#
_symmetry.space_group_name_H-M   'P 1'
#
loop_
_entity.id
_entity.type
_entity.pdbx_description
1 polymer ?
#
loop_
_entity_poly.entity_id
_entity_poly.type
_entity_poly.pdbx_seq_one_letter_code
_entity_poly.pdbx_strand_id
1 'polypeptide(L)'
;MTDLRPDEAIRVALDPDERPNRRAEALAVVREDLRADSLDRAQFRDVLKKMAWARSNPPQVRIAAIEALLADTQDLDDTRRMLRLMVPTESAAWQWDVIEYIGEVAAERGWTDLTPAFVASWSRSVPSISPERRVERAAIKRLHPDRTLEEVAFAVFAGEFDDTETQSAEVQRMFDQHRRAAWGVLCDLSAEPETDRRAPGRPMARRSTIEAADAIYSFLISTTPSEHEPREMVLLRRSAADFGAVPITREQLDWVERLAADKHSGFWREAARIVSTLGAEQRKGFALRHLSAVVWASRHESRWLEMSKDDLLDHLAERMRGDAHYPGGAVSRYDGTIRRARADMLWGDALLALIARLAIEQDSVIAELFAQADRDFDDKSTEYGGVIDTRADGGFVALLYPPRPAQRLGDTQFVASPELIEAGTAALFHYHFHANSRTNMQYAGPSTADIEYARTFGRSCLVFTFIDPDRLNADYYTPDGVRIDLGTMRRP
;
A
#
# COMPACT_ATOMS: atom_id res chain seq x y z
N MET A 1 -14.99 -18.91 43.70
CA MET A 1 -15.55 -19.54 42.49
C MET A 1 -16.99 -19.86 42.79
N THR A 2 -17.92 -19.24 42.07
CA THR A 2 -19.36 -19.41 42.29
C THR A 2 -19.78 -20.75 41.69
N ASP A 3 -20.52 -21.58 42.44
CA ASP A 3 -21.13 -22.82 41.95
C ASP A 3 -22.22 -22.50 40.91
N LEU A 4 -21.82 -22.08 39.71
CA LEU A 4 -22.74 -21.94 38.59
C LEU A 4 -23.01 -23.32 38.00
N ARG A 5 -24.28 -23.66 37.83
CA ARG A 5 -24.66 -24.81 37.00
C ARG A 5 -24.31 -24.51 35.53
N PRO A 6 -24.06 -25.53 34.69
CA PRO A 6 -23.66 -25.34 33.29
C PRO A 6 -24.58 -24.36 32.53
N ASP A 7 -25.91 -24.58 32.59
CA ASP A 7 -26.92 -23.74 31.93
C ASP A 7 -26.90 -22.28 32.43
N GLU A 8 -26.61 -22.10 33.72
CA GLU A 8 -26.50 -20.78 34.32
C GLU A 8 -25.22 -20.07 33.90
N ALA A 9 -24.10 -20.80 33.82
CA ALA A 9 -22.83 -20.29 33.34
C ALA A 9 -22.95 -19.81 31.89
N ILE A 10 -23.65 -20.55 31.03
CA ILE A 10 -23.92 -20.14 29.64
C ILE A 10 -24.72 -18.84 29.59
N ARG A 11 -25.82 -18.76 30.36
CA ARG A 11 -26.64 -17.55 30.43
C ARG A 11 -25.82 -16.34 30.88
N VAL A 12 -24.99 -16.53 31.91
CA VAL A 12 -24.09 -15.48 32.44
C VAL A 12 -23.06 -15.08 31.39
N ALA A 13 -22.44 -16.03 30.69
CA ALA A 13 -21.44 -15.74 29.66
C ALA A 13 -22.02 -14.91 28.48
N LEU A 14 -23.27 -15.18 28.11
CA LEU A 14 -23.96 -14.54 27.00
C LEU A 14 -24.59 -13.19 27.32
N ASP A 15 -24.76 -12.86 28.60
CA ASP A 15 -25.35 -11.59 29.02
C ASP A 15 -24.37 -10.42 28.76
N PRO A 16 -24.67 -9.51 27.82
CA PRO A 16 -23.80 -8.37 27.54
C PRO A 16 -23.76 -7.35 28.68
N ASP A 17 -24.78 -7.34 29.56
CA ASP A 17 -24.89 -6.41 30.69
C ASP A 17 -24.13 -6.90 31.94
N GLU A 18 -23.72 -8.16 31.95
CA GLU A 18 -22.90 -8.73 33.02
C GLU A 18 -21.44 -8.27 32.93
N ARG A 19 -20.77 -8.20 34.09
CA ARG A 19 -19.38 -7.77 34.17
C ARG A 19 -18.47 -8.71 33.38
N PRO A 20 -17.54 -8.18 32.56
CA PRO A 20 -16.68 -8.99 31.70
C PRO A 20 -15.92 -10.11 32.43
N ASN A 21 -15.42 -9.85 33.65
CA ASN A 21 -14.70 -10.85 34.43
C ASN A 21 -15.62 -12.01 34.85
N ARG A 22 -16.87 -11.72 35.20
CA ARG A 22 -17.85 -12.74 35.58
C ARG A 22 -18.29 -13.58 34.38
N ARG A 23 -18.39 -12.95 33.20
CA ARG A 23 -18.61 -13.66 31.93
C ARG A 23 -17.44 -14.59 31.60
N ALA A 24 -16.20 -14.15 31.78
CA ALA A 24 -15.00 -14.96 31.58
C ALA A 24 -14.90 -16.12 32.59
N GLU A 25 -15.21 -15.89 33.87
CA GLU A 25 -15.30 -16.94 34.90
C GLU A 25 -16.36 -17.99 34.55
N ALA A 26 -17.52 -17.57 34.04
CA ALA A 26 -18.58 -18.48 33.62
C ALA A 26 -18.14 -19.35 32.42
N LEU A 27 -17.38 -18.80 31.47
CA LEU A 27 -16.79 -19.57 30.38
C LEU A 27 -15.78 -20.62 30.86
N ALA A 28 -15.08 -20.37 31.98
CA ALA A 28 -14.20 -21.37 32.58
C ALA A 28 -14.99 -22.58 33.14
N VAL A 29 -16.22 -22.38 33.63
CA VAL A 29 -17.12 -23.48 34.02
C VAL A 29 -17.54 -24.28 32.79
N VAL A 30 -18.00 -23.59 31.73
CA VAL A 30 -18.37 -24.22 30.44
C VAL A 30 -17.23 -25.06 29.87
N ARG A 31 -15.98 -24.59 30.01
CA ARG A 31 -14.79 -25.32 29.58
C ARG A 31 -14.62 -26.68 30.28
N GLU A 32 -14.82 -26.75 31.59
CA GLU A 32 -14.70 -28.02 32.32
C GLU A 32 -15.83 -28.99 31.96
N ASP A 33 -17.04 -28.47 31.71
CA ASP A 33 -18.17 -29.28 31.26
C ASP A 33 -17.98 -29.83 29.84
N LEU A 34 -17.41 -29.04 28.93
CA LEU A 34 -17.03 -29.52 27.59
C LEU A 34 -16.01 -30.66 27.65
N ARG A 35 -15.05 -30.61 28.58
CA ARG A 35 -14.10 -31.72 28.81
C ARG A 35 -14.78 -32.97 29.35
N ALA A 36 -15.85 -32.79 30.13
CA ALA A 36 -16.61 -33.88 30.72
C ALA A 36 -17.65 -34.51 29.78
N ASP A 37 -17.79 -33.99 28.55
CA ASP A 37 -18.78 -34.42 27.54
C ASP A 37 -20.24 -34.35 28.07
N SER A 38 -20.52 -33.39 28.96
CA SER A 38 -21.83 -33.24 29.62
C SER A 38 -22.80 -32.31 28.88
N LEU A 39 -22.37 -31.76 27.75
CA LEU A 39 -23.03 -30.69 26.99
C LEU A 39 -23.10 -31.02 25.49
N ASP A 40 -24.08 -30.46 24.77
CA ASP A 40 -24.12 -30.55 23.28
C ASP A 40 -22.96 -29.78 22.66
N ARG A 41 -21.85 -30.49 22.43
CA ARG A 41 -20.59 -29.92 21.96
C ARG A 41 -20.75 -29.03 20.73
N ALA A 42 -21.51 -29.48 19.73
CA ALA A 42 -21.67 -28.74 18.47
C ALA A 42 -22.36 -27.39 18.71
N GLN A 43 -23.47 -27.40 19.46
CA GLN A 43 -24.18 -26.18 19.81
C GLN A 43 -23.29 -25.20 20.59
N PHE A 44 -22.51 -25.69 21.55
CA PHE A 44 -21.67 -24.83 22.39
C PHE A 44 -20.47 -24.27 21.65
N ARG A 45 -19.84 -25.05 20.78
CA ARG A 45 -18.75 -24.55 19.93
C ARG A 45 -19.24 -23.37 19.09
N ASP A 46 -20.41 -23.45 18.49
CA ASP A 46 -20.97 -22.34 17.70
C ASP A 46 -21.17 -21.07 18.53
N VAL A 47 -21.60 -21.21 19.79
CA VAL A 47 -21.74 -20.10 20.72
C VAL A 47 -20.37 -19.50 21.07
N LEU A 48 -19.40 -20.34 21.43
CA LEU A 48 -18.05 -19.91 21.79
C LEU A 48 -17.35 -19.22 20.62
N LYS A 49 -17.50 -19.75 19.39
CA LYS A 49 -17.01 -19.11 18.16
C LYS A 49 -17.62 -17.72 18.00
N LYS A 50 -18.94 -17.57 18.10
CA LYS A 50 -19.61 -16.27 18.03
C LYS A 50 -19.07 -15.30 19.07
N MET A 51 -18.85 -15.77 20.30
CA MET A 51 -18.27 -14.95 21.37
C MET A 51 -16.83 -14.53 21.09
N ALA A 52 -15.99 -15.45 20.60
CA ALA A 52 -14.61 -15.18 20.22
C ALA A 52 -14.51 -14.19 19.04
N TRP A 53 -15.42 -14.25 18.07
CA TRP A 53 -15.44 -13.37 16.90
C TRP A 53 -16.11 -12.01 17.13
N ALA A 54 -17.03 -11.90 18.09
CA ALA A 54 -17.77 -10.66 18.33
C ALA A 54 -16.83 -9.57 18.87
N ARG A 55 -16.52 -8.58 18.04
CA ARG A 55 -15.69 -7.43 18.41
C ARG A 55 -16.29 -6.58 19.54
N SER A 56 -17.60 -6.68 19.78
CA SER A 56 -18.25 -6.03 20.91
C SER A 56 -17.91 -6.67 22.26
N ASN A 57 -17.38 -7.90 22.28
CA ASN A 57 -16.96 -8.55 23.51
C ASN A 57 -15.58 -8.02 23.96
N PRO A 58 -15.39 -7.78 25.27
CA PRO A 58 -14.08 -7.43 25.82
C PRO A 58 -13.04 -8.54 25.60
N PRO A 59 -11.73 -8.20 25.47
CA PRO A 59 -10.66 -9.15 25.22
C PRO A 59 -10.67 -10.36 26.14
N GLN A 60 -10.84 -10.16 27.46
CA GLN A 60 -10.86 -11.24 28.45
C GLN A 60 -12.00 -12.26 28.24
N VAL A 61 -13.16 -11.82 27.76
CA VAL A 61 -14.28 -12.73 27.44
C VAL A 61 -13.97 -13.54 26.19
N ARG A 62 -13.35 -12.89 25.19
CA ARG A 62 -12.94 -13.54 23.94
C ARG A 62 -11.84 -14.58 24.18
N ILE A 63 -10.83 -14.24 24.97
CA ILE A 63 -9.75 -15.16 25.38
C ILE A 63 -10.33 -16.36 26.13
N ALA A 64 -11.22 -16.15 27.10
CA ALA A 64 -11.86 -17.26 27.82
C ALA A 64 -12.70 -18.16 26.89
N ALA A 65 -13.34 -17.60 25.86
CA ALA A 65 -14.05 -18.38 24.85
C ALA A 65 -13.08 -19.19 23.96
N ILE A 66 -11.93 -18.62 23.58
CA ILE A 66 -10.88 -19.34 22.85
C ILE A 66 -10.29 -20.45 23.72
N GLU A 67 -10.02 -20.20 25.01
CA GLU A 67 -9.56 -21.22 25.97
C GLU A 67 -10.54 -22.39 26.06
N ALA A 68 -11.84 -22.11 26.11
CA ALA A 68 -12.86 -23.15 26.10
C ALA A 68 -12.85 -23.97 24.81
N LEU A 69 -12.70 -23.33 23.64
CA LEU A 69 -12.56 -24.00 22.34
C LEU A 69 -11.27 -24.82 22.21
N LEU A 70 -10.18 -24.42 22.88
CA LEU A 70 -8.88 -25.11 22.89
C LEU A 70 -8.84 -26.29 23.85
N ALA A 71 -9.73 -26.32 24.85
CA ALA A 71 -9.89 -27.42 25.78
C ALA A 71 -10.65 -28.60 25.16
N ASP A 72 -11.48 -28.33 24.16
CA ASP A 72 -12.11 -29.36 23.34
C ASP A 72 -11.09 -29.94 22.35
N THR A 73 -10.48 -31.05 22.75
CA THR A 73 -9.41 -31.70 21.97
C THR A 73 -9.92 -32.42 20.73
N GLN A 74 -11.22 -32.71 20.62
CA GLN A 74 -11.79 -33.48 19.52
C GLN A 74 -11.95 -32.67 18.23
N ASP A 75 -12.09 -31.35 18.34
CA ASP A 75 -12.26 -30.43 17.21
C ASP A 75 -11.16 -29.34 17.16
N LEU A 76 -9.93 -29.69 17.57
CA LEU A 76 -8.81 -28.74 17.59
C LEU A 76 -8.48 -28.15 16.22
N ASP A 77 -8.62 -28.93 15.15
CA ASP A 77 -8.34 -28.45 13.79
C ASP A 77 -9.32 -27.36 13.35
N ASP A 78 -10.58 -27.48 13.79
CA ASP A 78 -11.59 -26.45 13.56
C ASP A 78 -11.29 -25.19 14.38
N THR A 79 -10.84 -25.33 15.63
CA THR A 79 -10.35 -24.19 16.44
C THR A 79 -9.14 -23.53 15.79
N ARG A 80 -8.13 -24.30 15.35
CA ARG A 80 -6.93 -23.82 14.64
C ARG A 80 -7.30 -23.06 13.36
N ARG A 81 -8.20 -23.63 12.54
CA ARG A 81 -8.72 -22.98 11.32
C ARG A 81 -9.44 -21.67 11.63
N MET A 82 -10.26 -21.64 12.69
CA MET A 82 -10.92 -20.42 13.14
C MET A 82 -9.90 -19.33 13.51
N LEU A 83 -8.89 -19.66 14.31
CA LEU A 83 -7.87 -18.71 14.74
C LEU A 83 -7.09 -18.13 13.56
N ARG A 84 -6.76 -18.97 12.56
CA ARG A 84 -6.13 -18.54 11.30
C ARG A 84 -6.95 -17.48 10.57
N LEU A 85 -8.28 -17.56 10.61
CA LEU A 85 -9.18 -16.58 10.00
C LEU A 85 -9.38 -15.32 10.86
N MET A 86 -9.28 -15.42 12.18
CA MET A 86 -9.49 -14.28 13.10
C MET A 86 -8.34 -13.28 13.06
N VAL A 87 -7.10 -13.76 13.14
CA VAL A 87 -5.88 -12.93 13.31
C VAL A 87 -5.81 -11.76 12.30
N PRO A 88 -6.04 -11.94 10.99
CA PRO A 88 -5.92 -10.85 10.02
C PRO A 88 -7.00 -9.77 10.15
N THR A 89 -8.04 -9.97 10.96
CA THR A 89 -9.17 -9.05 11.07
C THR A 89 -9.13 -8.16 12.31
N GLU A 90 -8.33 -8.50 13.32
CA GLU A 90 -8.19 -7.74 14.57
C GLU A 90 -7.29 -6.52 14.37
N SER A 91 -7.85 -5.32 14.22
CA SER A 91 -7.06 -4.12 13.84
C SER A 91 -6.88 -3.12 14.97
N ALA A 92 -7.59 -3.27 16.09
CA ALA A 92 -7.59 -2.25 17.13
C ALA A 92 -6.54 -2.54 18.21
N ALA A 93 -5.86 -1.49 18.68
CA ALA A 93 -4.84 -1.59 19.74
C ALA A 93 -5.35 -2.26 21.02
N TRP A 94 -6.63 -2.08 21.35
CA TRP A 94 -7.26 -2.70 22.52
C TRP A 94 -7.63 -4.19 22.32
N GLN A 95 -7.43 -4.75 21.14
CA GLN A 95 -7.66 -6.18 20.83
C GLN A 95 -6.36 -7.01 20.86
N TRP A 96 -5.23 -6.37 21.17
CA TRP A 96 -3.91 -7.00 21.10
C TRP A 96 -3.71 -8.17 22.05
N ASP A 97 -4.35 -8.14 23.23
CA ASP A 97 -4.32 -9.27 24.16
C ASP A 97 -4.82 -10.56 23.49
N VAL A 98 -5.81 -10.45 22.59
CA VAL A 98 -6.33 -11.60 21.84
C VAL A 98 -5.29 -12.10 20.82
N ILE A 99 -4.65 -11.21 20.07
CA ILE A 99 -3.62 -11.58 19.08
C ILE A 99 -2.39 -12.18 19.78
N GLU A 100 -1.96 -11.58 20.89
CA GLU A 100 -0.85 -12.05 21.71
C GLU A 100 -1.13 -13.45 22.25
N TYR A 101 -2.32 -13.66 22.83
CA TYR A 101 -2.76 -14.97 23.31
C TYR A 101 -2.80 -16.02 22.20
N ILE A 102 -3.36 -15.69 21.02
CA ILE A 102 -3.36 -16.61 19.87
C ILE A 102 -1.92 -16.92 19.44
N GLY A 103 -1.02 -15.94 19.47
CA GLY A 103 0.40 -16.13 19.15
C GLY A 103 1.14 -17.02 20.15
N GLU A 104 0.80 -16.94 21.44
CA GLU A 104 1.33 -17.84 22.48
C GLU A 104 0.85 -19.28 22.24
N VAL A 105 -0.46 -19.47 22.10
CA VAL A 105 -1.04 -20.79 21.82
C VAL A 105 -0.46 -21.41 20.54
N ALA A 106 -0.33 -20.62 19.48
CA ALA A 106 0.23 -21.09 18.22
C ALA A 106 1.70 -21.54 18.38
N ALA A 107 2.51 -20.78 19.12
CA ALA A 107 3.90 -21.13 19.38
C ALA A 107 4.02 -22.38 20.27
N GLU A 108 3.27 -22.45 21.37
CA GLU A 108 3.25 -23.60 22.28
C GLU A 108 2.85 -24.91 21.58
N ARG A 109 1.95 -24.82 20.60
CA ARG A 109 1.44 -25.98 19.85
C ARG A 109 2.15 -26.22 18.52
N GLY A 110 3.14 -25.40 18.15
CA GLY A 110 3.84 -25.52 16.87
C GLY A 110 2.96 -25.30 15.64
N TRP A 111 1.92 -24.47 15.73
CA TRP A 111 1.00 -24.16 14.63
C TRP A 111 1.57 -23.11 13.67
N THR A 112 2.62 -23.50 12.95
CA THR A 112 3.33 -22.63 12.00
C THR A 112 2.50 -22.23 10.78
N ASP A 113 1.41 -22.93 10.48
CA ASP A 113 0.43 -22.57 9.44
C ASP A 113 -0.37 -21.28 9.75
N LEU A 114 -0.31 -20.77 10.99
CA LEU A 114 -0.87 -19.45 11.34
C LEU A 114 0.05 -18.29 10.94
N THR A 115 1.29 -18.58 10.52
CA THR A 115 2.28 -17.56 10.14
C THR A 115 1.77 -16.60 9.07
N PRO A 116 1.16 -17.05 7.96
CA PRO A 116 0.59 -16.15 6.96
C PRO A 116 -0.44 -15.17 7.53
N ALA A 117 -1.25 -15.62 8.50
CA ALA A 117 -2.26 -14.79 9.13
C ALA A 117 -1.63 -13.70 10.03
N PHE A 118 -0.58 -14.02 10.78
CA PHE A 118 0.17 -13.02 11.56
C PHE A 118 0.88 -12.01 10.67
N VAL A 119 1.50 -12.45 9.58
CA VAL A 119 2.15 -11.56 8.60
C VAL A 119 1.11 -10.65 7.94
N ALA A 120 -0.05 -11.18 7.55
CA ALA A 120 -1.15 -10.38 7.01
C ALA A 120 -1.72 -9.38 8.02
N SER A 121 -1.83 -9.76 9.29
CA SER A 121 -2.20 -8.82 10.34
C SER A 121 -1.17 -7.70 10.50
N TRP A 122 0.12 -8.06 10.51
CA TRP A 122 1.26 -7.15 10.66
C TRP A 122 1.37 -6.15 9.50
N SER A 123 1.00 -6.53 8.27
CA SER A 123 1.11 -5.64 7.11
C SER A 123 0.16 -4.44 7.14
N ARG A 124 -0.84 -4.43 8.03
CA ARG A 124 -1.85 -3.36 8.09
C ARG A 124 -1.32 -2.17 8.86
N SER A 125 -1.48 -0.94 8.39
CA SER A 125 -1.09 0.24 9.20
C SER A 125 -2.00 0.38 10.42
N VAL A 126 -1.40 0.51 11.61
CA VAL A 126 -2.10 0.78 12.87
C VAL A 126 -1.68 2.16 13.36
N PRO A 127 -2.57 3.17 13.34
CA PRO A 127 -2.23 4.51 13.81
C PRO A 127 -1.65 4.48 15.23
N SER A 128 -0.72 5.38 15.53
CA SER A 128 -0.08 5.57 16.85
C SER A 128 0.87 4.47 17.34
N ILE A 129 1.07 3.41 16.57
CA ILE A 129 1.90 2.27 16.98
C ILE A 129 3.01 2.03 15.98
N SER A 130 4.24 2.05 16.49
CA SER A 130 5.43 1.70 15.70
C SER A 130 5.39 0.22 15.30
N PRO A 131 5.70 -0.14 14.05
CA PRO A 131 5.73 -1.53 13.57
C PRO A 131 6.56 -2.48 14.46
N GLU A 132 7.60 -1.97 15.12
CA GLU A 132 8.49 -2.75 15.98
C GLU A 132 7.84 -3.20 17.29
N ARG A 133 6.81 -2.48 17.75
CA ARG A 133 6.10 -2.73 19.01
C ARG A 133 4.88 -3.63 18.84
N ARG A 134 4.64 -4.12 17.63
CA ARG A 134 3.47 -4.92 17.29
C ARG A 134 3.57 -6.35 17.80
N VAL A 135 2.48 -6.85 18.38
CA VAL A 135 2.41 -8.19 18.98
C VAL A 135 2.57 -9.31 17.94
N GLU A 136 2.18 -9.07 16.68
CA GLU A 136 2.37 -10.03 15.59
C GLU A 136 3.86 -10.32 15.35
N ARG A 137 4.71 -9.29 15.46
CA ARG A 137 6.16 -9.45 15.32
C ARG A 137 6.72 -10.40 16.38
N ALA A 138 6.23 -10.29 17.62
CA ALA A 138 6.62 -11.19 18.70
C ALA A 138 6.11 -12.61 18.45
N ALA A 139 4.85 -12.76 18.03
CA ALA A 139 4.27 -14.07 17.69
C ALA A 139 5.06 -14.79 16.57
N ILE A 140 5.42 -14.09 15.50
CA ILE A 140 6.21 -14.64 14.39
C ILE A 140 7.58 -15.12 14.88
N LYS A 141 8.28 -14.33 15.72
CA LYS A 141 9.57 -14.73 16.31
C LYS A 141 9.46 -15.97 17.21
N ARG A 142 8.35 -16.11 17.95
CA ARG A 142 8.12 -17.30 18.78
C ARG A 142 7.84 -18.54 17.92
N LEU A 143 7.10 -18.40 16.82
CA LEU A 143 6.80 -19.49 15.89
C LEU A 143 8.03 -19.94 15.09
N HIS A 144 8.96 -19.02 14.80
CA HIS A 144 10.15 -19.26 13.98
C HIS A 144 11.41 -18.71 14.67
N PRO A 145 11.86 -19.31 15.78
CA PRO A 145 13.00 -18.78 16.55
C PRO A 145 14.32 -18.80 15.78
N ASP A 146 14.45 -19.67 14.79
CA ASP A 146 15.67 -19.88 14.00
C ASP A 146 15.69 -19.08 12.67
N ARG A 147 14.67 -18.25 12.42
CA ARG A 147 14.55 -17.44 11.20
C ARG A 147 14.44 -15.96 11.53
N THR A 148 15.01 -15.13 10.67
CA THR A 148 14.76 -13.69 10.65
C THR A 148 13.33 -13.39 10.20
N LEU A 149 12.84 -12.18 10.48
CA LEU A 149 11.47 -11.79 10.07
C LEU A 149 11.36 -11.68 8.55
N GLU A 150 12.44 -11.25 7.91
CA GLU A 150 12.64 -11.17 6.48
C GLU A 150 12.54 -12.56 5.85
N GLU A 151 13.24 -13.56 6.38
CA GLU A 151 13.15 -14.94 5.89
C GLU A 151 11.74 -15.53 6.05
N VAL A 152 11.04 -15.23 7.15
CA VAL A 152 9.68 -15.71 7.37
C VAL A 152 8.67 -15.02 6.44
N ALA A 153 8.75 -13.69 6.30
CA ALA A 153 7.88 -12.96 5.38
C ALA A 153 8.13 -13.38 3.92
N PHE A 154 9.40 -13.64 3.55
CA PHE A 154 9.74 -14.17 2.23
C PHE A 154 9.14 -15.56 2.01
N ALA A 155 9.20 -16.44 3.00
CA ALA A 155 8.58 -17.76 2.90
C ALA A 155 7.06 -17.73 2.77
N VAL A 156 6.39 -16.83 3.49
CA VAL A 156 4.95 -16.60 3.26
C VAL A 156 4.73 -16.14 1.84
N PHE A 157 5.48 -15.15 1.36
CA PHE A 157 5.37 -14.65 -0.01
C PHE A 157 5.67 -15.72 -1.07
N ALA A 158 6.60 -16.64 -0.81
CA ALA A 158 6.98 -17.73 -1.69
C ALA A 158 6.04 -18.95 -1.61
N GLY A 159 4.99 -18.89 -0.78
CA GLY A 159 4.01 -19.96 -0.65
C GLY A 159 4.47 -21.18 0.15
N GLU A 160 5.52 -21.07 0.98
CA GLU A 160 6.04 -22.17 1.81
C GLU A 160 4.98 -22.72 2.78
N PHE A 161 4.00 -21.89 3.16
CA PHE A 161 2.93 -22.22 4.10
C PHE A 161 1.59 -22.51 3.43
N ASP A 162 1.53 -22.55 2.10
CA ASP A 162 0.29 -22.81 1.37
C ASP A 162 -0.05 -24.30 1.46
N ASP A 163 -1.26 -24.61 1.93
CA ASP A 163 -1.72 -26.00 2.10
C ASP A 163 -2.19 -26.60 0.77
N THR A 164 -1.31 -27.21 -0.01
CA THR A 164 -1.60 -27.61 -1.40
C THR A 164 -2.74 -28.63 -1.60
N GLU A 165 -3.34 -29.19 -0.53
CA GLU A 165 -4.45 -30.14 -0.66
C GLU A 165 -5.80 -29.45 -0.96
N THR A 166 -6.28 -29.65 -2.20
CA THR A 166 -7.65 -29.38 -2.70
C THR A 166 -8.32 -28.12 -2.14
N GLN A 167 -7.70 -26.96 -2.35
CA GLN A 167 -8.26 -25.69 -1.88
C GLN A 167 -9.41 -25.20 -2.75
N SER A 168 -10.45 -24.65 -2.10
CA SER A 168 -11.46 -23.88 -2.81
C SER A 168 -10.87 -22.57 -3.35
N ALA A 169 -11.52 -21.97 -4.36
CA ALA A 169 -11.13 -20.66 -4.89
C ALA A 169 -11.16 -19.54 -3.84
N GLU A 170 -11.88 -19.71 -2.72
CA GLU A 170 -11.88 -18.77 -1.61
C GLU A 170 -10.61 -18.88 -0.77
N VAL A 171 -10.17 -20.10 -0.47
CA VAL A 171 -8.94 -20.35 0.29
C VAL A 171 -7.73 -19.87 -0.52
N GLN A 172 -7.71 -20.12 -1.83
CA GLN A 172 -6.65 -19.61 -2.71
C GLN A 172 -6.58 -18.07 -2.67
N ARG A 173 -7.72 -17.39 -2.78
CA ARG A 173 -7.78 -15.91 -2.68
C ARG A 173 -7.26 -15.39 -1.34
N MET A 174 -7.50 -16.12 -0.24
CA MET A 174 -6.96 -15.77 1.07
C MET A 174 -5.43 -15.90 1.08
N PHE A 175 -4.87 -16.99 0.53
CA PHE A 175 -3.42 -17.14 0.42
C PHE A 175 -2.80 -16.06 -0.47
N ASP A 176 -3.38 -15.77 -1.64
CA ASP A 176 -2.94 -14.66 -2.51
C ASP A 176 -2.88 -13.33 -1.74
N GLN A 177 -3.89 -13.04 -0.91
CA GLN A 177 -3.90 -11.86 -0.04
C GLN A 177 -2.78 -11.89 1.02
N HIS A 178 -2.54 -13.04 1.66
CA HIS A 178 -1.45 -13.19 2.62
C HIS A 178 -0.07 -13.01 1.96
N ARG A 179 0.14 -13.56 0.76
CA ARG A 179 1.39 -13.39 0.01
C ARG A 179 1.62 -11.92 -0.33
N ARG A 180 0.60 -11.23 -0.86
CA ARG A 180 0.68 -9.77 -1.11
C ARG A 180 0.94 -8.96 0.16
N ALA A 181 0.36 -9.35 1.29
CA ALA A 181 0.63 -8.71 2.58
C ALA A 181 2.07 -8.95 3.04
N ALA A 182 2.59 -10.17 2.87
CA ALA A 182 3.96 -10.51 3.16
C ALA A 182 4.96 -9.73 2.30
N TRP A 183 4.63 -9.49 1.03
CA TRP A 183 5.40 -8.59 0.18
C TRP A 183 5.51 -7.18 0.77
N GLY A 184 4.38 -6.61 1.21
CA GLY A 184 4.37 -5.31 1.88
C GLY A 184 5.26 -5.28 3.13
N VAL A 185 5.21 -6.33 3.97
CA VAL A 185 6.07 -6.46 5.15
C VAL A 185 7.55 -6.54 4.78
N LEU A 186 7.92 -7.30 3.74
CA LEU A 186 9.30 -7.39 3.26
C LEU A 186 9.85 -6.04 2.83
N CYS A 187 9.07 -5.31 2.03
CA CYS A 187 9.44 -3.97 1.60
C CYS A 187 9.62 -3.03 2.78
N ASP A 188 8.71 -3.09 3.77
CA ASP A 188 8.79 -2.30 5.01
C ASP A 188 10.03 -2.66 5.86
N LEU A 189 10.41 -3.93 5.94
CA LEU A 189 11.60 -4.38 6.69
C LEU A 189 12.91 -4.02 6.01
N SER A 190 12.95 -4.08 4.68
CA SER A 190 14.13 -3.72 3.88
C SER A 190 14.43 -2.22 3.90
N ALA A 191 13.40 -1.42 4.19
CA ALA A 191 13.52 0.01 4.40
C ALA A 191 14.17 0.27 5.77
N GLU A 192 15.49 0.42 5.80
CA GLU A 192 16.17 0.93 7.00
C GLU A 192 15.53 2.25 7.42
N PRO A 193 15.19 2.44 8.71
CA PRO A 193 14.92 3.76 9.24
C PRO A 193 16.24 4.51 9.20
N GLU A 194 16.48 5.24 8.11
CA GLU A 194 17.56 6.21 8.08
C GLU A 194 17.35 7.14 9.29
N THR A 195 18.40 7.49 10.02
CA THR A 195 18.32 8.49 11.10
C THR A 195 18.81 9.81 10.55
N ASP A 196 17.93 10.80 10.47
CA ASP A 196 18.23 12.12 9.93
C ASP A 196 18.98 12.81 11.04
N ARG A 197 20.30 12.80 10.90
CA ARG A 197 21.19 13.52 11.82
C ARG A 197 20.95 15.03 11.79
N ARG A 198 20.12 15.57 10.87
CA ARG A 198 19.88 17.00 10.66
C ARG A 198 18.50 17.49 11.09
N ALA A 199 17.50 16.62 11.33
CA ALA A 199 16.18 17.04 11.82
C ALA A 199 15.51 15.97 12.73
N PRO A 200 15.87 15.89 14.02
CA PRO A 200 15.22 14.97 14.95
C PRO A 200 13.72 15.29 15.07
N GLY A 201 12.86 14.32 14.73
CA GLY A 201 11.40 14.40 14.93
C GLY A 201 10.53 14.46 13.67
N ARG A 202 11.09 14.40 12.46
CA ARG A 202 10.28 14.21 11.23
C ARG A 202 10.22 12.73 10.84
N PRO A 203 9.05 12.19 10.44
CA PRO A 203 8.99 10.88 9.79
C PRO A 203 9.86 10.94 8.53
N MET A 204 10.84 10.05 8.47
CA MET A 204 11.88 10.11 7.46
C MET A 204 11.50 9.41 6.18
N ALA A 205 12.13 9.86 5.09
CA ALA A 205 12.27 9.03 3.91
C ALA A 205 12.97 7.74 4.34
N ARG A 206 12.26 6.62 4.21
CA ARG A 206 12.82 5.27 4.25
C ARG A 206 14.02 5.21 3.30
N ARG A 207 14.99 4.32 3.57
CA ARG A 207 16.07 3.95 2.63
C ARG A 207 15.61 4.13 1.19
N SER A 208 16.39 4.82 0.34
CA SER A 208 15.93 5.13 -1.02
C SER A 208 15.34 3.86 -1.63
N THR A 209 14.09 3.96 -2.05
CA THR A 209 13.28 2.91 -2.71
C THR A 209 14.08 2.04 -3.68
N ILE A 210 15.09 2.66 -4.29
CA ILE A 210 16.08 2.09 -5.21
C ILE A 210 16.97 1.02 -4.56
N GLU A 211 17.53 1.25 -3.38
CA GLU A 211 18.41 0.26 -2.73
C GLU A 211 17.66 -1.01 -2.32
N ALA A 212 16.42 -0.84 -1.83
CA ALA A 212 15.53 -1.96 -1.55
C ALA A 212 15.19 -2.72 -2.83
N ALA A 213 14.90 -2.00 -3.92
CA ALA A 213 14.65 -2.60 -5.23
C ALA A 213 15.86 -3.39 -5.76
N ASP A 214 17.07 -2.85 -5.64
CA ASP A 214 18.31 -3.51 -6.10
C ASP A 214 18.62 -4.79 -5.32
N ALA A 215 18.40 -4.79 -4.00
CA ALA A 215 18.57 -5.97 -3.16
C ALA A 215 17.56 -7.07 -3.53
N ILE A 216 16.28 -6.69 -3.66
CA ILE A 216 15.21 -7.58 -4.11
C ILE A 216 15.53 -8.15 -5.50
N TYR A 217 15.92 -7.29 -6.44
CA TYR A 217 16.26 -7.67 -7.80
C TYR A 217 17.38 -8.69 -7.81
N SER A 218 18.47 -8.42 -7.09
CA SER A 218 19.64 -9.31 -6.98
C SER A 218 19.27 -10.67 -6.39
N PHE A 219 18.38 -10.69 -5.40
CA PHE A 219 17.85 -11.91 -4.81
C PHE A 219 16.99 -12.70 -5.80
N LEU A 220 16.06 -12.05 -6.49
CA LEU A 220 15.18 -12.71 -7.46
C LEU A 220 15.97 -13.34 -8.61
N ILE A 221 16.95 -12.63 -9.19
CA ILE A 221 17.74 -13.17 -10.31
C ILE A 221 18.68 -14.31 -9.89
N SER A 222 19.09 -14.38 -8.62
CA SER A 222 19.99 -15.43 -8.12
C SER A 222 19.26 -16.70 -7.69
N THR A 223 17.95 -16.64 -7.47
CA THR A 223 17.15 -17.78 -7.01
C THR A 223 16.59 -18.56 -8.20
N THR A 224 16.75 -19.89 -8.24
CA THR A 224 16.19 -20.73 -9.31
C THR A 224 14.65 -20.84 -9.20
N PRO A 225 13.89 -20.66 -10.29
CA PRO A 225 12.44 -20.85 -10.27
C PRO A 225 12.06 -22.30 -9.89
N SER A 226 10.97 -22.48 -9.14
CA SER A 226 10.38 -23.80 -8.90
C SER A 226 9.23 -24.06 -9.87
N GLU A 227 8.90 -25.34 -10.12
CA GLU A 227 7.77 -25.71 -11.00
C GLU A 227 6.41 -25.25 -10.44
N HIS A 228 6.31 -25.05 -9.13
CA HIS A 228 5.09 -24.65 -8.42
C HIS A 228 5.21 -23.22 -7.86
N GLU A 229 6.01 -22.38 -8.51
CA GLU A 229 6.25 -21.00 -8.06
C GLU A 229 4.93 -20.19 -8.05
N PRO A 230 4.60 -19.49 -6.96
CA PRO A 230 3.40 -18.67 -6.90
C PRO A 230 3.36 -17.61 -7.99
N ARG A 231 2.15 -17.27 -8.44
CA ARG A 231 1.94 -16.29 -9.51
C ARG A 231 2.61 -14.94 -9.23
N GLU A 232 2.60 -14.47 -7.98
CA GLU A 232 3.23 -13.21 -7.58
C GLU A 232 4.75 -13.24 -7.80
N MET A 233 5.43 -14.35 -7.51
CA MET A 233 6.86 -14.51 -7.76
C MET A 233 7.18 -14.51 -9.26
N VAL A 234 6.35 -15.19 -10.07
CA VAL A 234 6.49 -15.17 -11.54
C VAL A 234 6.37 -13.74 -12.07
N LEU A 235 5.42 -12.95 -11.56
CA LEU A 235 5.25 -11.53 -11.93
C LEU A 235 6.46 -10.69 -11.54
N LEU A 236 7.02 -10.86 -10.34
CA LEU A 236 8.23 -10.16 -9.91
C LEU A 236 9.41 -10.46 -10.83
N ARG A 237 9.66 -11.73 -11.14
CA ARG A 237 10.75 -12.15 -12.03
C ARG A 237 10.58 -11.59 -13.43
N ARG A 238 9.36 -11.61 -13.95
CA ARG A 238 9.05 -11.06 -15.27
C ARG A 238 9.27 -9.55 -15.31
N SER A 239 8.81 -8.81 -14.29
CA SER A 239 9.06 -7.37 -14.15
C SER A 239 10.56 -7.05 -14.07
N ALA A 240 11.29 -7.81 -13.24
CA ALA A 240 12.74 -7.69 -13.12
C ALA A 240 13.45 -7.93 -14.45
N ALA A 241 13.12 -9.03 -15.15
CA ALA A 241 13.75 -9.39 -16.41
C ALA A 241 13.44 -8.40 -17.55
N ASP A 242 12.16 -8.01 -17.68
CA ASP A 242 11.71 -7.19 -18.81
C ASP A 242 12.02 -5.70 -18.61
N PHE A 243 12.03 -5.21 -17.37
CA PHE A 243 12.16 -3.78 -17.08
C PHE A 243 13.39 -3.40 -16.25
N GLY A 244 14.09 -4.37 -15.64
CA GLY A 244 15.11 -4.06 -14.63
C GLY A 244 14.52 -3.37 -13.39
N ALA A 245 13.21 -3.50 -13.16
CA ALA A 245 12.49 -2.84 -12.09
C ALA A 245 11.54 -3.82 -11.40
N VAL A 246 11.40 -3.68 -10.08
CA VAL A 246 10.54 -4.52 -9.24
C VAL A 246 9.59 -3.64 -8.42
N PRO A 247 8.35 -4.09 -8.16
CA PRO A 247 7.44 -3.38 -7.29
C PRO A 247 7.95 -3.43 -5.84
N ILE A 248 7.98 -2.29 -5.16
CA ILE A 248 8.50 -2.19 -3.78
C ILE A 248 7.42 -1.88 -2.75
N THR A 249 6.16 -2.02 -3.13
CA THR A 249 5.01 -1.97 -2.23
C THR A 249 4.00 -3.01 -2.68
N ARG A 250 3.03 -3.30 -1.83
CA ARG A 250 1.90 -4.16 -2.18
C ARG A 250 1.11 -3.58 -3.36
N GLU A 251 0.84 -2.28 -3.34
CA GLU A 251 0.04 -1.61 -4.36
C GLU A 251 0.77 -1.55 -5.72
N GLN A 252 2.11 -1.51 -5.72
CA GLN A 252 2.91 -1.66 -6.92
C GLN A 252 2.90 -3.11 -7.45
N LEU A 253 2.86 -4.12 -6.58
CA LEU A 253 2.71 -5.52 -7.01
C LEU A 253 1.36 -5.72 -7.70
N ASP A 254 0.28 -5.18 -7.12
CA ASP A 254 -1.04 -5.16 -7.76
C ASP A 254 -1.02 -4.39 -9.09
N TRP A 255 -0.19 -3.35 -9.21
CA TRP A 255 -0.01 -2.62 -10.46
C TRP A 255 0.72 -3.44 -11.52
N VAL A 256 1.81 -4.13 -11.18
CA VAL A 256 2.49 -5.06 -12.10
C VAL A 256 1.54 -6.15 -12.57
N GLU A 257 0.69 -6.66 -11.69
CA GLU A 257 -0.34 -7.63 -12.06
C GLU A 257 -1.32 -7.07 -13.09
N ARG A 258 -1.83 -5.85 -12.88
CA ARG A 258 -2.69 -5.16 -13.86
C ARG A 258 -1.96 -4.96 -15.19
N LEU A 259 -0.71 -4.51 -15.16
CA LEU A 259 0.12 -4.34 -16.36
C LEU A 259 0.36 -5.65 -17.11
N ALA A 260 0.45 -6.77 -16.40
CA ALA A 260 0.67 -8.09 -16.99
C ALA A 260 -0.60 -8.71 -17.60
N ALA A 261 -1.78 -8.15 -17.33
CA ALA A 261 -3.04 -8.63 -17.87
C ALA A 261 -3.11 -8.49 -19.41
N ASP A 262 -3.88 -9.35 -20.07
CA ASP A 262 -3.95 -9.45 -21.54
C ASP A 262 -4.24 -8.11 -22.22
N LYS A 263 -5.14 -7.30 -21.64
CA LYS A 263 -5.50 -5.96 -22.13
C LYS A 263 -4.31 -4.98 -22.21
N HIS A 264 -3.24 -5.22 -21.46
CA HIS A 264 -2.02 -4.39 -21.45
C HIS A 264 -0.80 -5.11 -22.04
N SER A 265 -0.97 -6.32 -22.59
CA SER A 265 0.13 -7.11 -23.19
C SER A 265 0.87 -6.38 -24.32
N GLY A 266 0.18 -5.52 -25.07
CA GLY A 266 0.79 -4.65 -26.08
C GLY A 266 1.73 -3.63 -25.46
N PHE A 267 1.24 -2.90 -24.45
CA PHE A 267 2.03 -1.92 -23.70
C PHE A 267 3.24 -2.58 -23.02
N TRP A 268 3.04 -3.73 -22.34
CA TRP A 268 4.12 -4.46 -21.68
C TRP A 268 5.26 -4.81 -22.64
N ARG A 269 4.95 -5.41 -23.80
CA ARG A 269 5.96 -5.80 -24.80
C ARG A 269 6.69 -4.60 -25.37
N GLU A 270 5.97 -3.51 -25.63
CA GLU A 270 6.57 -2.29 -26.14
C GLU A 270 7.51 -1.65 -25.12
N ALA A 271 7.07 -1.51 -23.87
CA ALA A 271 7.89 -0.99 -22.78
C ALA A 271 9.14 -1.85 -22.57
N ALA A 272 9.00 -3.18 -22.52
CA ALA A 272 10.13 -4.11 -22.37
C ALA A 272 11.16 -3.94 -23.49
N ARG A 273 10.70 -3.85 -24.75
CA ARG A 273 11.57 -3.60 -25.91
C ARG A 273 12.32 -2.27 -25.77
N ILE A 274 11.65 -1.19 -25.37
CA ILE A 274 12.30 0.12 -25.21
C ILE A 274 13.29 0.11 -24.05
N VAL A 275 12.91 -0.46 -22.90
CA VAL A 275 13.80 -0.57 -21.74
C VAL A 275 15.05 -1.38 -22.09
N SER A 276 14.92 -2.43 -22.92
CA SER A 276 16.05 -3.24 -23.41
C SER A 276 17.08 -2.45 -24.23
N THR A 277 16.73 -1.27 -24.77
CA THR A 277 17.65 -0.40 -25.52
C THR A 277 18.24 0.74 -24.70
N LEU A 278 17.78 0.96 -23.46
CA LEU A 278 18.31 2.03 -22.59
C LEU A 278 19.75 1.74 -22.15
N GLY A 279 20.57 2.79 -22.07
CA GLY A 279 21.94 2.73 -21.57
C GLY A 279 22.04 2.55 -20.05
N ALA A 280 23.26 2.32 -19.57
CA ALA A 280 23.51 2.08 -18.14
C ALA A 280 23.13 3.28 -17.26
N GLU A 281 23.32 4.51 -17.74
CA GLU A 281 22.90 5.72 -17.02
C GLU A 281 21.38 5.77 -16.87
N GLN A 282 20.64 5.59 -17.96
CA GLN A 282 19.17 5.62 -17.98
C GLN A 282 18.55 4.52 -17.12
N ARG A 283 19.20 3.35 -17.06
CA ARG A 283 18.74 2.20 -16.24
C ARG A 283 19.03 2.36 -14.75
N LYS A 284 19.96 3.24 -14.35
CA LYS A 284 20.32 3.40 -12.94
C LYS A 284 19.13 3.96 -12.16
N GLY A 285 18.59 3.16 -11.24
CA GLY A 285 17.39 3.50 -10.47
C GLY A 285 16.10 3.53 -11.30
N PHE A 286 16.08 2.89 -12.47
CA PHE A 286 14.86 2.80 -13.28
C PHE A 286 13.75 2.10 -12.48
N ALA A 287 12.56 2.70 -12.48
CA ALA A 287 11.43 2.25 -11.69
C ALA A 287 10.17 2.11 -12.57
N LEU A 288 9.18 1.36 -12.08
CA LEU A 288 7.93 1.11 -12.81
C LEU A 288 7.24 2.40 -13.30
N ARG A 289 7.31 3.49 -12.51
CA ARG A 289 6.76 4.81 -12.87
C ARG A 289 7.31 5.39 -14.17
N HIS A 290 8.50 4.97 -14.59
CA HIS A 290 9.16 5.47 -15.79
C HIS A 290 8.66 4.78 -17.07
N LEU A 291 7.93 3.66 -16.97
CA LEU A 291 7.51 2.87 -18.14
C LEU A 291 6.66 3.68 -19.13
N SER A 292 5.64 4.40 -18.65
CA SER A 292 4.77 5.21 -19.52
C SER A 292 5.54 6.33 -20.21
N ALA A 293 6.53 6.93 -19.54
CA ALA A 293 7.36 7.99 -20.09
C ALA A 293 8.27 7.51 -21.22
N VAL A 294 8.90 6.34 -21.06
CA VAL A 294 9.77 5.81 -22.12
C VAL A 294 8.97 5.34 -23.34
N VAL A 295 7.76 4.80 -23.12
CA VAL A 295 6.82 4.48 -24.21
C VAL A 295 6.40 5.74 -24.95
N TRP A 296 6.00 6.79 -24.21
CA TRP A 296 5.63 8.07 -24.80
C TRP A 296 6.79 8.68 -25.60
N ALA A 297 7.98 8.76 -24.99
CA ALA A 297 9.15 9.35 -25.63
C ALA A 297 9.56 8.54 -26.86
N SER A 298 9.52 7.21 -26.83
CA SER A 298 9.82 6.40 -28.02
C SER A 298 8.87 6.68 -29.21
N ARG A 299 7.63 7.08 -28.95
CA ARG A 299 6.62 7.34 -29.98
C ARG A 299 6.66 8.78 -30.50
N HIS A 300 7.00 9.74 -29.66
CA HIS A 300 6.81 11.17 -29.95
C HIS A 300 8.11 11.98 -29.93
N GLU A 301 9.10 11.61 -29.11
CA GLU A 301 10.35 12.35 -28.92
C GLU A 301 11.52 11.38 -28.67
N SER A 302 11.80 10.47 -29.62
CA SER A 302 12.72 9.34 -29.41
C SER A 302 14.13 9.76 -29.00
N ARG A 303 14.59 10.94 -29.46
CA ARG A 303 15.86 11.56 -29.08
C ARG A 303 16.02 11.77 -27.57
N TRP A 304 14.92 11.94 -26.82
CA TRP A 304 14.99 12.13 -25.37
C TRP A 304 15.45 10.87 -24.64
N LEU A 305 15.31 9.69 -25.25
CA LEU A 305 15.82 8.44 -24.69
C LEU A 305 17.36 8.38 -24.70
N GLU A 306 17.99 9.14 -25.59
CA GLU A 306 19.45 9.22 -25.73
C GLU A 306 20.07 10.36 -24.91
N MET A 307 19.25 11.27 -24.39
CA MET A 307 19.70 12.42 -23.60
C MET A 307 20.15 12.00 -22.20
N SER A 308 21.17 12.70 -21.69
CA SER A 308 21.56 12.58 -20.28
C SER A 308 20.49 13.15 -19.37
N LYS A 309 20.54 12.79 -18.08
CA LYS A 309 19.64 13.40 -17.08
C LYS A 309 19.77 14.93 -17.07
N ASP A 310 21.00 15.43 -17.16
CA ASP A 310 21.26 16.87 -17.06
C ASP A 310 20.71 17.64 -18.26
N ASP A 311 20.82 17.08 -19.48
CA ASP A 311 20.26 17.70 -20.68
C ASP A 311 18.72 17.76 -20.64
N LEU A 312 18.06 16.72 -20.11
CA LEU A 312 16.61 16.71 -19.91
C LEU A 312 16.17 17.81 -18.93
N LEU A 313 16.91 17.98 -17.84
CA LEU A 313 16.65 19.02 -16.84
C LEU A 313 16.94 20.42 -17.37
N ASP A 314 17.95 20.58 -18.23
CA ASP A 314 18.24 21.85 -18.89
C ASP A 314 17.12 22.23 -19.88
N HIS A 315 16.58 21.26 -20.63
CA HIS A 315 15.38 21.47 -21.45
C HIS A 315 14.15 21.84 -20.63
N LEU A 316 13.96 21.23 -19.47
CA LEU A 316 12.87 21.59 -18.55
C LEU A 316 13.07 23.02 -18.02
N ALA A 317 14.28 23.37 -17.58
CA ALA A 317 14.61 24.69 -17.06
C ALA A 317 14.44 25.80 -18.11
N GLU A 318 14.81 25.51 -19.36
CA GLU A 318 14.59 26.41 -20.50
C GLU A 318 13.09 26.70 -20.69
N ARG A 319 12.24 25.67 -20.67
CA ARG A 319 10.78 25.81 -20.83
C ARG A 319 10.11 26.57 -19.70
N MET A 320 10.61 26.41 -18.48
CA MET A 320 10.10 27.10 -17.29
C MET A 320 10.66 28.52 -17.13
N ARG A 321 11.51 28.99 -18.05
CA ARG A 321 12.14 30.30 -17.92
C ARG A 321 11.09 31.41 -17.95
N GLY A 322 11.03 32.16 -16.86
CA GLY A 322 10.14 33.32 -16.70
C GLY A 322 8.81 32.99 -16.05
N ASP A 323 8.57 31.71 -15.73
CA ASP A 323 7.38 31.31 -14.98
C ASP A 323 7.41 31.84 -13.53
N ALA A 324 6.23 32.12 -13.00
CA ALA A 324 6.06 32.39 -11.59
C ALA A 324 6.07 31.06 -10.82
N HIS A 325 6.89 31.00 -9.77
CA HIS A 325 7.00 29.85 -8.88
C HIS A 325 6.52 30.22 -7.46
N TYR A 326 5.82 29.30 -6.83
CA TYR A 326 5.17 29.42 -5.54
C TYR A 326 5.71 28.33 -4.61
N PRO A 327 6.79 28.61 -3.85
CA PRO A 327 7.32 27.66 -2.87
C PRO A 327 6.33 27.54 -1.70
N GLY A 328 5.34 26.67 -1.85
CA GLY A 328 4.31 26.39 -0.86
C GLY A 328 4.55 25.07 -0.12
N GLY A 329 3.78 24.89 0.94
CA GLY A 329 3.82 23.72 1.81
C GLY A 329 3.43 24.10 3.23
N ALA A 330 2.26 23.63 3.69
CA ALA A 330 1.67 23.98 4.99
C ALA A 330 2.59 23.72 6.20
N VAL A 331 3.57 22.82 6.06
CA VAL A 331 4.38 22.27 7.16
C VAL A 331 5.89 22.58 7.02
N SER A 332 6.37 22.92 5.81
CA SER A 332 7.66 23.60 5.62
C SER A 332 7.79 24.13 4.20
N ARG A 333 8.38 25.33 4.07
CA ARG A 333 8.91 25.81 2.80
C ARG A 333 9.87 24.76 2.24
N TYR A 334 9.48 24.16 1.13
CA TYR A 334 10.32 23.27 0.36
C TYR A 334 10.88 24.05 -0.84
N ASP A 335 12.10 23.74 -1.26
CA ASP A 335 12.75 24.39 -2.40
C ASP A 335 12.46 23.58 -3.67
N GLY A 336 11.40 23.99 -4.38
CA GLY A 336 10.91 23.40 -5.63
C GLY A 336 11.77 23.64 -6.86
N THR A 337 12.96 24.19 -6.70
CA THR A 337 13.82 24.50 -7.84
C THR A 337 14.43 23.26 -8.46
N ILE A 338 14.55 23.27 -9.78
CA ILE A 338 15.29 22.25 -10.56
C ILE A 338 16.71 22.06 -10.01
N ARG A 339 17.34 23.14 -9.53
CA ARG A 339 18.69 23.08 -8.92
C ARG A 339 18.75 22.09 -7.75
N ARG A 340 17.75 22.10 -6.88
CA ARG A 340 17.68 21.15 -5.77
C ARG A 340 17.31 19.76 -6.26
N ALA A 341 16.29 19.67 -7.13
CA ALA A 341 15.81 18.39 -7.65
C ALA A 341 16.89 17.62 -8.45
N ARG A 342 17.81 18.32 -9.13
CA ARG A 342 18.86 17.72 -9.98
C ARG A 342 19.71 16.67 -9.25
N ALA A 343 20.02 16.89 -7.98
CA ALA A 343 20.84 15.96 -7.19
C ALA A 343 20.09 14.65 -6.88
N ASP A 344 18.80 14.75 -6.57
CA ASP A 344 17.99 13.66 -6.05
C ASP A 344 17.19 12.93 -7.14
N MET A 345 17.04 13.53 -8.31
CA MET A 345 16.29 12.96 -9.43
C MET A 345 17.02 11.84 -10.15
N LEU A 346 16.23 10.82 -10.51
CA LEU A 346 16.59 9.79 -11.46
C LEU A 346 16.37 10.28 -12.88
N TRP A 347 17.04 9.64 -13.84
CA TRP A 347 16.90 9.97 -15.26
C TRP A 347 15.43 9.90 -15.72
N GLY A 348 14.72 8.83 -15.36
CA GLY A 348 13.31 8.65 -15.71
C GLY A 348 12.38 9.69 -15.05
N ASP A 349 12.75 10.24 -13.89
CA ASP A 349 11.99 11.33 -13.27
C ASP A 349 12.18 12.64 -14.02
N ALA A 350 13.37 12.91 -14.57
CA ALA A 350 13.63 14.09 -15.38
C ALA A 350 12.83 14.05 -16.68
N LEU A 351 12.77 12.87 -17.31
CA LEU A 351 11.93 12.63 -18.48
C LEU A 351 10.45 12.88 -18.17
N LEU A 352 9.94 12.31 -17.07
CA LEU A 352 8.55 12.52 -16.62
C LEU A 352 8.25 14.00 -16.34
N ALA A 353 9.12 14.72 -15.64
CA ALA A 353 8.91 16.13 -15.34
C ALA A 353 8.85 16.99 -16.62
N LEU A 354 9.69 16.67 -17.62
CA LEU A 354 9.66 17.32 -18.92
C LEU A 354 8.35 17.03 -19.68
N ILE A 355 7.87 15.78 -19.65
CA ILE A 355 6.58 15.40 -20.25
C ILE A 355 5.41 16.08 -19.52
N ALA A 356 5.46 16.16 -18.19
CA ALA A 356 4.45 16.85 -17.39
C ALA A 356 4.35 18.32 -17.81
N ARG A 357 5.50 18.98 -18.01
CA ARG A 357 5.54 20.36 -18.49
C ARG A 357 4.87 20.51 -19.86
N LEU A 358 5.13 19.60 -20.80
CA LEU A 358 4.43 19.62 -22.09
C LEU A 358 2.92 19.43 -21.96
N ALA A 359 2.48 18.56 -21.06
CA ALA A 359 1.06 18.30 -20.86
C ALA A 359 0.31 19.54 -20.36
N ILE A 360 0.90 20.28 -19.42
CA ILE A 360 0.30 21.48 -18.84
C ILE A 360 0.43 22.74 -19.72
N GLU A 361 1.13 22.65 -20.85
CA GLU A 361 1.20 23.71 -21.88
C GLU A 361 0.09 23.57 -22.94
N GLN A 362 -0.65 22.46 -22.98
CA GLN A 362 -1.71 22.25 -23.96
C GLN A 362 -3.03 22.88 -23.51
N ASP A 363 -3.55 23.84 -24.29
CA ASP A 363 -4.82 24.53 -24.02
C ASP A 363 -5.98 23.58 -23.68
N SER A 364 -6.07 22.44 -24.38
CA SER A 364 -7.13 21.46 -24.12
C SER A 364 -7.02 20.76 -22.76
N VAL A 365 -5.79 20.56 -22.25
CA VAL A 365 -5.55 20.02 -20.91
C VAL A 365 -5.83 21.10 -19.88
N ILE A 366 -5.34 22.32 -20.11
CA ILE A 366 -5.56 23.47 -19.22
C ILE A 366 -7.07 23.71 -19.02
N ALA A 367 -7.84 23.78 -20.09
CA ALA A 367 -9.28 23.98 -20.05
C ALA A 367 -9.99 22.90 -19.19
N GLU A 368 -9.61 21.64 -19.39
CA GLU A 368 -10.18 20.50 -18.67
C GLU A 368 -9.79 20.52 -17.18
N LEU A 369 -8.53 20.84 -16.86
CA LEU A 369 -8.07 20.96 -15.47
C LEU A 369 -8.80 22.08 -14.72
N PHE A 370 -9.02 23.24 -15.33
CA PHE A 370 -9.81 24.31 -14.70
C PHE A 370 -11.27 23.90 -14.49
N ALA A 371 -11.89 23.26 -15.48
CA ALA A 371 -13.27 22.78 -15.36
C ALA A 371 -13.42 21.71 -14.26
N GLN A 372 -12.39 20.91 -14.03
CA GLN A 372 -12.35 19.94 -12.94
C GLN A 372 -12.06 20.59 -11.58
N ALA A 373 -11.12 21.54 -11.53
CA ALA A 373 -10.79 22.28 -10.31
C ALA A 373 -11.98 23.11 -9.80
N ASP A 374 -12.79 23.69 -10.71
CA ASP A 374 -14.02 24.39 -10.33
C ASP A 374 -15.05 23.42 -9.72
N ARG A 375 -15.16 22.19 -10.25
CA ARG A 375 -16.03 21.15 -9.67
C ARG A 375 -15.53 20.68 -8.29
N ASP A 376 -14.22 20.56 -8.12
CA ASP A 376 -13.60 20.25 -6.83
C ASP A 376 -13.87 21.36 -5.81
N PHE A 377 -13.68 22.62 -6.21
CA PHE A 377 -13.97 23.77 -5.36
C PHE A 377 -15.42 23.79 -4.85
N ASP A 378 -16.37 23.40 -5.69
CA ASP A 378 -17.79 23.32 -5.32
C ASP A 378 -18.11 22.11 -4.40
N ASP A 379 -17.29 21.06 -4.37
CA ASP A 379 -17.50 19.83 -3.62
C ASP A 379 -16.68 19.77 -2.32
N LYS A 380 -17.27 20.22 -1.22
CA LYS A 380 -16.62 20.28 0.10
C LYS A 380 -16.46 18.94 0.82
N SER A 381 -16.71 17.82 0.16
CA SER A 381 -16.67 16.50 0.80
C SER A 381 -15.39 15.72 0.50
N THR A 382 -14.59 16.11 -0.49
CA THR A 382 -13.38 15.40 -0.90
C THR A 382 -12.53 16.23 -1.85
N GLU A 383 -11.23 15.94 -1.93
CA GLU A 383 -10.40 16.41 -3.05
C GLU A 383 -10.59 15.51 -4.28
N TYR A 384 -10.67 16.12 -5.45
CA TYR A 384 -10.80 15.47 -6.74
C TYR A 384 -9.44 15.14 -7.33
N GLY A 385 -9.42 14.11 -8.17
CA GLY A 385 -8.22 13.75 -8.91
C GLY A 385 -8.51 12.79 -10.05
N GLY A 386 -7.46 12.45 -10.77
CA GLY A 386 -7.57 11.71 -12.01
C GLY A 386 -6.23 11.23 -12.55
N VAL A 387 -6.21 10.97 -13.86
CA VAL A 387 -5.00 10.60 -14.58
C VAL A 387 -4.77 11.51 -15.78
N ILE A 388 -3.51 11.86 -16.03
CA ILE A 388 -3.10 12.46 -17.29
C ILE A 388 -2.49 11.36 -18.14
N ASP A 389 -3.03 11.19 -19.35
CA ASP A 389 -2.62 10.16 -20.29
C ASP A 389 -2.46 10.74 -21.71
N THR A 390 -1.97 9.90 -22.61
CA THR A 390 -1.67 10.24 -23.99
C THR A 390 -2.82 9.84 -24.92
N ARG A 391 -3.15 10.74 -25.84
CA ARG A 391 -4.02 10.45 -26.97
C ARG A 391 -3.23 9.77 -28.10
N ALA A 392 -3.94 9.13 -29.03
CA ALA A 392 -3.32 8.44 -30.16
C ALA A 392 -2.52 9.39 -31.09
N ASP A 393 -2.85 10.68 -31.10
CA ASP A 393 -2.18 11.72 -31.87
C ASP A 393 -0.95 12.32 -31.16
N GLY A 394 -0.60 11.82 -29.96
CA GLY A 394 0.48 12.35 -29.13
C GLY A 394 0.09 13.56 -28.27
N GLY A 395 -1.15 14.02 -28.37
CA GLY A 395 -1.72 15.00 -27.44
C GLY A 395 -1.95 14.40 -26.06
N PHE A 396 -2.29 15.24 -25.09
CA PHE A 396 -2.60 14.79 -23.72
C PHE A 396 -4.09 14.92 -23.40
N VAL A 397 -4.54 14.17 -22.40
CA VAL A 397 -5.89 14.27 -21.85
C VAL A 397 -5.84 14.14 -20.33
N ALA A 398 -6.58 15.01 -19.63
CA ALA A 398 -6.82 14.90 -18.19
C ALA A 398 -8.18 14.24 -17.96
N LEU A 399 -8.21 13.07 -17.32
CA LEU A 399 -9.43 12.30 -17.06
C LEU A 399 -9.72 12.26 -15.56
N LEU A 400 -10.85 12.84 -15.17
CA LEU A 400 -11.30 12.91 -13.77
C LEU A 400 -11.92 11.59 -13.30
N TYR A 401 -11.56 11.15 -12.09
CA TYR A 401 -12.13 9.99 -11.41
C TYR A 401 -12.45 10.30 -9.95
N PRO A 402 -13.60 10.95 -9.67
CA PRO A 402 -13.93 11.40 -8.32
C PRO A 402 -14.12 10.23 -7.35
N PRO A 403 -13.81 10.40 -6.05
CA PRO A 403 -13.99 9.34 -5.06
C PRO A 403 -15.46 8.95 -4.88
N ARG A 404 -15.72 7.65 -4.64
CA ARG A 404 -17.07 7.15 -4.37
C ARG A 404 -17.61 7.73 -3.05
N PRO A 405 -18.94 7.83 -2.84
CA PRO A 405 -19.51 8.45 -1.64
C PRO A 405 -18.96 7.94 -0.30
N ALA A 406 -18.72 6.62 -0.19
CA ALA A 406 -18.18 6.01 1.04
C ALA A 406 -16.67 6.26 1.26
N GLN A 407 -15.98 6.89 0.30
CA GLN A 407 -14.54 7.17 0.32
C GLN A 407 -14.25 8.66 0.53
N ARG A 408 -15.27 9.47 0.76
CA ARG A 408 -15.17 10.92 0.94
C ARG A 408 -14.81 11.23 2.39
N LEU A 409 -13.56 11.67 2.60
CA LEU A 409 -12.97 11.87 3.93
C LEU A 409 -12.77 13.36 4.27
N GLY A 410 -13.30 14.28 3.46
CA GLY A 410 -13.20 15.73 3.63
C GLY A 410 -12.36 16.43 2.54
N ASP A 411 -12.56 17.74 2.39
CA ASP A 411 -11.93 18.64 1.38
C ASP A 411 -10.44 18.94 1.65
N THR A 412 -9.75 18.01 2.31
CA THR A 412 -8.30 18.11 2.61
C THR A 412 -7.59 16.77 2.40
N GLN A 413 -8.27 15.81 1.78
CA GLN A 413 -7.75 14.48 1.57
C GLN A 413 -8.19 13.94 0.21
N PHE A 414 -7.20 13.71 -0.65
CA PHE A 414 -7.36 12.93 -1.85
C PHE A 414 -7.45 11.42 -1.57
N VAL A 415 -8.41 10.76 -2.22
CA VAL A 415 -8.58 9.30 -2.17
C VAL A 415 -8.73 8.75 -3.58
N ALA A 416 -7.78 7.95 -4.05
CA ALA A 416 -7.90 7.34 -5.37
C ALA A 416 -9.04 6.30 -5.43
N SER A 417 -9.97 6.50 -6.36
CA SER A 417 -11.02 5.53 -6.62
C SER A 417 -10.47 4.27 -7.30
N PRO A 418 -11.13 3.10 -7.16
CA PRO A 418 -10.74 1.90 -7.91
C PRO A 418 -10.65 2.14 -9.42
N GLU A 419 -11.55 2.97 -9.96
CA GLU A 419 -11.56 3.37 -11.37
C GLU A 419 -10.31 4.16 -11.76
N LEU A 420 -9.85 5.09 -10.91
CA LEU A 420 -8.60 5.81 -11.11
C LEU A 420 -7.41 4.85 -11.13
N ILE A 421 -7.33 3.94 -10.15
CA ILE A 421 -6.23 2.97 -10.04
C ILE A 421 -6.16 2.06 -11.27
N GLU A 422 -7.33 1.69 -11.81
CA GLU A 422 -7.45 0.89 -13.02
C GLU A 422 -7.01 1.70 -14.26
N ALA A 423 -7.56 2.89 -14.47
CA ALA A 423 -7.19 3.78 -15.57
C ALA A 423 -5.72 4.21 -15.53
N GLY A 424 -5.16 4.34 -14.33
CA GLY A 424 -3.76 4.69 -14.09
C GLY A 424 -2.75 3.62 -14.49
N THR A 425 -3.17 2.40 -14.87
CA THR A 425 -2.27 1.28 -15.14
C THR A 425 -1.17 1.62 -16.15
N ALA A 426 -1.48 2.33 -17.24
CA ALA A 426 -0.51 2.77 -18.25
C ALA A 426 -0.43 4.31 -18.39
N ALA A 427 -1.13 5.07 -17.55
CA ALA A 427 -1.13 6.53 -17.59
C ALA A 427 0.24 7.10 -17.21
N LEU A 428 0.50 8.35 -17.60
CA LEU A 428 1.74 9.06 -17.30
C LEU A 428 1.77 9.57 -15.85
N PHE A 429 0.66 10.17 -15.40
CA PHE A 429 0.58 10.81 -14.09
C PHE A 429 -0.75 10.49 -13.42
N HIS A 430 -0.71 10.33 -12.10
CA HIS A 430 -1.87 10.60 -11.27
C HIS A 430 -1.87 12.08 -10.93
N TYR A 431 -3.04 12.68 -10.76
CA TYR A 431 -3.12 14.05 -10.24
C TYR A 431 -4.27 14.23 -9.27
N HIS A 432 -4.18 15.28 -8.46
CA HIS A 432 -5.27 15.78 -7.63
C HIS A 432 -5.20 17.30 -7.50
N PHE A 433 -6.23 17.87 -6.87
CA PHE A 433 -6.37 19.30 -6.68
C PHE A 433 -6.27 19.70 -5.21
N HIS A 434 -5.68 20.87 -4.97
CA HIS A 434 -5.86 21.63 -3.74
C HIS A 434 -6.81 22.80 -4.03
N ALA A 435 -8.11 22.52 -4.21
CA ALA A 435 -9.12 23.50 -4.62
C ALA A 435 -10.08 23.93 -3.51
N ASN A 436 -9.77 23.71 -2.23
CA ASN A 436 -10.63 24.15 -1.13
C ASN A 436 -10.87 25.69 -1.10
N SER A 437 -9.97 26.48 -1.71
CA SER A 437 -10.06 27.92 -1.93
C SER A 437 -9.56 28.30 -3.33
N ARG A 438 -10.09 29.38 -3.93
CA ARG A 438 -9.56 29.96 -5.18
C ARG A 438 -8.30 30.79 -5.00
N THR A 439 -7.88 31.03 -3.76
CA THR A 439 -6.64 31.74 -3.42
C THR A 439 -5.86 30.90 -2.43
N ASN A 440 -5.24 29.82 -2.92
CA ASN A 440 -4.68 28.74 -2.11
C ASN A 440 -3.14 28.69 -2.18
N MET A 441 -2.49 29.78 -2.60
CA MET A 441 -1.04 29.82 -2.86
C MET A 441 -0.15 29.34 -1.71
N GLN A 442 -0.58 29.51 -0.46
CA GLN A 442 0.16 29.05 0.73
C GLN A 442 0.23 27.50 0.84
N TYR A 443 -0.65 26.81 0.12
CA TYR A 443 -0.74 25.36 0.00
C TYR A 443 -0.35 24.87 -1.40
N ALA A 444 0.37 25.68 -2.19
CA ALA A 444 1.01 25.20 -3.41
C ALA A 444 2.01 24.09 -3.08
N GLY A 445 2.09 23.05 -3.90
CA GLY A 445 2.94 21.90 -3.67
C GLY A 445 2.35 20.79 -2.80
N PRO A 446 2.95 19.59 -2.86
CA PRO A 446 2.43 18.39 -2.20
C PRO A 446 2.62 18.42 -0.68
N SER A 447 1.58 17.99 0.02
CA SER A 447 1.56 17.68 1.45
C SER A 447 2.37 16.40 1.76
N THR A 448 2.53 16.09 3.04
CA THR A 448 3.13 14.81 3.47
C THR A 448 2.26 13.61 3.06
N ALA A 449 0.93 13.77 3.09
CA ALA A 449 0.00 12.71 2.68
C ALA A 449 0.12 12.41 1.17
N ASP A 450 0.37 13.43 0.35
CA ASP A 450 0.55 13.27 -1.09
C ASP A 450 1.82 12.48 -1.43
N ILE A 451 2.92 12.77 -0.72
CA ILE A 451 4.16 11.99 -0.88
C ILE A 451 3.95 10.54 -0.42
N GLU A 452 3.21 10.31 0.66
CA GLU A 452 2.90 8.96 1.13
C GLU A 452 2.01 8.20 0.13
N TYR A 453 1.07 8.90 -0.50
CA TYR A 453 0.30 8.36 -1.63
C TYR A 453 1.22 7.96 -2.79
N ALA A 454 2.08 8.86 -3.26
CA ALA A 454 3.04 8.57 -4.33
C ALA A 454 3.93 7.37 -3.98
N ARG A 455 4.42 7.29 -2.74
CA ARG A 455 5.21 6.16 -2.23
C ARG A 455 4.44 4.85 -2.25
N THR A 456 3.24 4.85 -1.68
CA THR A 456 2.36 3.67 -1.62
C THR A 456 2.10 3.11 -3.00
N PHE A 457 1.67 3.95 -3.96
CA PHE A 457 1.31 3.50 -5.31
C PHE A 457 2.48 3.45 -6.30
N GLY A 458 3.66 3.93 -5.91
CA GLY A 458 4.84 4.02 -6.77
C GLY A 458 4.63 4.92 -7.98
N ARG A 459 3.91 6.03 -7.84
CA ARG A 459 3.55 6.93 -8.96
C ARG A 459 4.26 8.26 -8.89
N SER A 460 4.62 8.77 -10.06
CA SER A 460 4.85 10.19 -10.24
C SER A 460 3.52 10.90 -10.40
N CYS A 461 3.36 12.01 -9.68
CA CYS A 461 2.10 12.69 -9.54
C CYS A 461 2.23 14.18 -9.82
N LEU A 462 1.08 14.81 -10.10
CA LEU A 462 0.92 16.25 -10.21
C LEU A 462 -0.11 16.72 -9.19
N VAL A 463 0.16 17.82 -8.51
CA VAL A 463 -0.87 18.51 -7.72
C VAL A 463 -1.12 19.87 -8.32
N PHE A 464 -2.39 20.22 -8.46
CA PHE A 464 -2.83 21.49 -9.01
C PHE A 464 -3.47 22.35 -7.92
N THR A 465 -2.93 23.56 -7.73
CA THR A 465 -3.37 24.45 -6.65
C THR A 465 -3.86 25.76 -7.23
N PHE A 466 -5.05 26.21 -6.83
CA PHE A 466 -5.51 27.56 -7.16
C PHE A 466 -4.57 28.61 -6.53
N ILE A 467 -3.98 29.46 -7.37
CA ILE A 467 -3.23 30.63 -6.92
C ILE A 467 -4.17 31.83 -6.81
N ASP A 468 -4.98 32.01 -7.85
CA ASP A 468 -6.08 32.96 -7.96
C ASP A 468 -7.17 32.33 -8.87
N PRO A 469 -8.36 32.94 -9.04
CA PRO A 469 -9.45 32.37 -9.85
C PRO A 469 -9.08 32.03 -11.31
N ASP A 470 -8.03 32.65 -11.84
CA ASP A 470 -7.59 32.54 -13.23
C ASP A 470 -6.25 31.79 -13.37
N ARG A 471 -5.68 31.29 -12.26
CA ARG A 471 -4.37 30.62 -12.26
C ARG A 471 -4.34 29.36 -11.40
N LEU A 472 -3.82 28.29 -11.98
CA LEU A 472 -3.46 27.05 -11.31
C LEU A 472 -1.93 26.89 -11.31
N ASN A 473 -1.34 26.62 -10.16
CA ASN A 473 0.03 26.11 -10.06
C ASN A 473 0.04 24.61 -10.33
N ALA A 474 1.13 24.11 -10.92
CA ALA A 474 1.35 22.68 -11.08
C ALA A 474 2.65 22.27 -10.40
N ASP A 475 2.58 21.34 -9.45
CA ASP A 475 3.76 20.76 -8.80
C ASP A 475 3.88 19.28 -9.16
N TYR A 476 5.02 18.90 -9.72
CA TYR A 476 5.41 17.51 -9.93
C TYR A 476 6.02 16.94 -8.67
N TYR A 477 5.71 15.69 -8.34
CA TYR A 477 6.36 14.99 -7.23
C TYR A 477 6.43 13.48 -7.42
N THR A 478 7.39 12.85 -6.73
CA THR A 478 7.70 11.42 -6.88
C THR A 478 7.63 10.65 -5.55
N PRO A 479 7.61 9.30 -5.60
CA PRO A 479 7.68 8.44 -4.41
C PRO A 479 8.90 8.70 -3.51
N ASP A 480 9.98 9.20 -4.12
CA ASP A 480 11.29 9.39 -3.51
C ASP A 480 11.40 10.77 -2.85
N GLY A 481 10.33 11.57 -2.89
CA GLY A 481 10.26 12.89 -2.25
C GLY A 481 10.84 14.03 -3.10
N VAL A 482 11.26 13.75 -4.34
CA VAL A 482 11.54 14.79 -5.34
C VAL A 482 10.25 15.56 -5.59
N ARG A 483 10.37 16.88 -5.70
CA ARG A 483 9.28 17.73 -6.17
C ARG A 483 9.85 18.77 -7.13
N ILE A 484 9.01 19.36 -7.97
CA ILE A 484 9.38 20.48 -8.84
C ILE A 484 8.12 21.32 -9.02
N ASP A 485 8.22 22.61 -8.76
CA ASP A 485 7.20 23.57 -9.17
C ASP A 485 7.35 23.79 -10.68
N LEU A 486 6.39 23.34 -11.48
CA LEU A 486 6.39 23.42 -12.95
C LEU A 486 5.87 24.77 -13.48
N GLY A 487 5.52 25.70 -12.60
CA GLY A 487 4.97 27.01 -12.92
C GLY A 487 3.45 27.07 -12.87
N THR A 488 2.89 28.13 -13.47
CA THR A 488 1.44 28.41 -13.47
C THR A 488 0.83 28.34 -14.86
N MET A 489 -0.37 27.77 -14.92
CA MET A 489 -1.26 27.80 -16.07
C MET A 489 -2.27 28.94 -15.88
N ARG A 490 -2.68 29.57 -16.99
CA ARG A 490 -3.75 30.57 -16.99
C ARG A 490 -5.02 29.99 -17.59
N ARG A 491 -6.16 30.39 -17.05
CA ARG A 491 -7.46 30.04 -17.58
C ARG A 491 -7.55 30.51 -19.07
N PRO A 492 -8.00 29.65 -20.00
CA PRO A 492 -8.11 29.98 -21.43
C PRO A 492 -9.10 31.10 -21.74
#